data_AF-A0A1G1HJA0-F1
#
_entry.id   AF-A0A1G1HJA0-F1
#
_cell.length_a   1.000
_cell.length_b   1.000
_cell.length_c   1.000
_cell.angle_alpha   90.00
_cell.angle_beta   90.00
_cell.angle_gamma   90.00
#
_symmetry.space_group_name_H-M   'P 1'
#
loop_
_entity.id
_entity.type
_entity.pdbx_description
1 polymer ?
#
loop_
_entity_poly.entity_id
_entity_poly.type
_entity_poly.pdbx_seq_one_letter_code
_entity_poly.pdbx_strand_id
1 'polypeptide(L)'
;MNFYPIFWKEMLLIRKKPWRFLASSMVMPLLYLVTFGWGLGRGLMINGGTYLEFVMPGILALSAMNNSFGPVSTSLNISKLYTKTLEEVLVSPVSPWSVAFGKALTGLVRGVFSALTLLFVGWVSGVHLQLSSTFFAVLALTAFCFGSMGVAAAMLAHTHE
;
A
#
# COMPACT_ATOMS: atom_id res chain seq x y z
N MET A 1 -5.01 -1.73 25.31
CA MET A 1 -5.31 -1.00 24.05
C MET A 1 -5.92 -1.99 23.07
N ASN A 2 -7.23 -1.95 22.83
CA ASN A 2 -7.91 -2.93 21.98
C ASN A 2 -7.93 -2.44 20.52
N PHE A 3 -6.79 -2.51 19.82
CA PHE A 3 -6.67 -2.13 18.40
C PHE A 3 -7.18 -3.23 17.44
N TYR A 4 -7.24 -4.47 17.92
CA TYR A 4 -7.61 -5.66 17.16
C TYR A 4 -8.96 -5.56 16.42
N PRO A 5 -10.06 -5.07 17.03
CA PRO A 5 -11.37 -5.04 16.35
C PRO A 5 -11.39 -4.10 15.14
N ILE A 6 -10.65 -2.98 15.24
CA ILE A 6 -10.57 -1.96 14.19
C ILE A 6 -9.80 -2.52 12.99
N PHE A 7 -8.66 -3.16 13.27
CA PHE A 7 -7.86 -3.84 12.26
C PHE A 7 -8.64 -4.98 11.60
N TRP A 8 -9.33 -5.81 12.39
CA TRP A 8 -10.12 -6.92 11.89
C TRP A 8 -11.25 -6.46 10.95
N LYS A 9 -11.98 -5.40 11.31
CA LYS A 9 -13.01 -4.80 10.45
C LYS A 9 -12.44 -4.41 9.08
N GLU A 10 -11.28 -3.76 9.05
CA GLU A 10 -10.64 -3.36 7.79
C GLU A 10 -10.18 -4.57 6.97
N MET A 11 -9.65 -5.60 7.61
CA MET A 11 -9.26 -6.84 6.94
C MET A 11 -10.45 -7.54 6.28
N LEU A 12 -11.62 -7.55 6.95
CA LEU A 12 -12.85 -8.09 6.38
C LEU A 12 -13.31 -7.30 5.14
N LEU A 13 -13.14 -5.98 5.13
CA LEU A 13 -13.48 -5.16 3.96
C LEU A 13 -12.60 -5.51 2.75
N ILE A 14 -11.30 -5.69 2.98
CA ILE A 14 -10.35 -6.12 1.94
C ILE A 14 -10.75 -7.52 1.42
N ARG A 15 -11.05 -8.45 2.34
CA ARG A 15 -11.44 -9.83 2.01
C ARG A 15 -12.77 -9.90 1.25
N LYS A 16 -13.73 -9.00 1.51
CA LYS A 16 -15.02 -8.97 0.81
C LYS A 16 -14.92 -8.47 -0.63
N LYS A 17 -13.92 -7.64 -0.96
CA LYS A 17 -13.78 -7.04 -2.30
C LYS A 17 -12.33 -7.18 -2.82
N PRO A 18 -11.80 -8.41 -2.95
CA PRO A 18 -10.42 -8.63 -3.32
C PRO A 18 -10.12 -8.15 -4.74
N TRP A 19 -11.08 -8.31 -5.67
CA TRP A 19 -10.90 -7.89 -7.07
C TRP A 19 -10.74 -6.37 -7.21
N ARG A 20 -11.59 -5.59 -6.52
CA ARG A 20 -11.50 -4.13 -6.55
C ARG A 20 -10.18 -3.65 -5.96
N PHE A 21 -9.74 -4.28 -4.87
CA PHE A 21 -8.46 -3.99 -4.25
C PHE A 21 -7.30 -4.30 -5.21
N LEU A 22 -7.25 -5.52 -5.77
CA LEU A 22 -6.22 -5.93 -6.74
C LEU A 22 -6.15 -4.96 -7.92
N ALA A 23 -7.29 -4.66 -8.53
CA ALA A 23 -7.37 -3.78 -9.68
C ALA A 23 -6.86 -2.38 -9.33
N SER A 24 -7.33 -1.77 -8.24
CA SER A 24 -6.88 -0.43 -7.84
C SER A 24 -5.38 -0.37 -7.51
N SER A 25 -4.84 -1.44 -6.93
CA SER A 25 -3.44 -1.48 -6.50
C SER A 25 -2.47 -1.78 -7.64
N MET A 26 -2.91 -2.47 -8.68
CA MET A 26 -2.04 -3.00 -9.76
C MET A 26 -2.11 -2.22 -11.07
N VAL A 27 -3.16 -1.45 -11.34
CA VAL A 27 -3.31 -0.74 -12.63
C VAL A 27 -2.10 0.15 -12.92
N MET A 28 -1.74 1.05 -12.00
CA MET A 28 -0.60 1.97 -12.18
C MET A 28 0.74 1.22 -12.33
N PRO A 29 1.12 0.31 -11.42
CA PRO A 29 2.36 -0.43 -11.56
C PRO A 29 2.45 -1.32 -12.81
N LEU A 30 1.35 -1.95 -13.23
CA LEU A 30 1.31 -2.75 -14.44
C LEU A 30 1.48 -1.88 -15.69
N LEU A 31 0.85 -0.70 -15.72
CA LEU A 31 1.06 0.25 -16.80
C LEU A 31 2.53 0.64 -16.90
N TYR A 32 3.20 0.93 -15.78
CA TYR A 32 4.65 1.18 -15.79
C TYR A 32 5.44 -0.02 -16.30
N LEU A 33 5.11 -1.24 -15.86
CA LEU A 33 5.82 -2.42 -16.31
C LEU A 33 5.62 -2.70 -17.80
N VAL A 34 4.42 -2.45 -18.34
CA VAL A 34 4.15 -2.60 -19.77
C VAL A 34 4.88 -1.51 -20.58
N THR A 35 4.80 -0.24 -20.14
CA THR A 35 5.44 0.86 -20.87
C THR A 35 6.96 0.73 -20.87
N PHE A 36 7.57 0.44 -19.72
CA PHE A 36 9.02 0.29 -19.59
C PHE A 36 9.51 -1.08 -20.06
N GLY A 37 8.76 -2.15 -19.80
CA GLY A 37 9.14 -3.51 -20.16
C GLY A 37 9.00 -3.81 -21.65
N TRP A 38 7.90 -3.41 -22.28
CA TRP A 38 7.73 -3.59 -23.72
C TRP A 38 8.41 -2.47 -24.52
N GLY A 39 8.35 -1.22 -24.05
CA GLY A 39 8.93 -0.08 -24.76
C GLY A 39 10.46 -0.03 -24.71
N LEU A 40 11.07 -0.20 -23.54
CA LEU A 40 12.52 -0.03 -23.33
C LEU A 40 13.26 -1.35 -23.03
N GLY A 41 12.57 -2.34 -22.47
CA GLY A 41 13.17 -3.59 -21.97
C GLY A 41 13.79 -4.50 -23.04
N ARG A 42 13.41 -4.38 -24.33
CA ARG A 42 13.98 -5.20 -25.42
C ARG A 42 15.24 -4.62 -26.06
N GLY A 43 15.53 -3.33 -25.87
CA GLY A 43 16.59 -2.63 -26.60
C GLY A 43 17.72 -2.08 -25.74
N LEU A 44 17.51 -1.91 -24.42
CA LEU A 44 18.48 -1.28 -23.53
C LEU A 44 19.01 -2.27 -22.49
N MET A 45 20.26 -2.66 -22.68
CA MET A 45 21.07 -3.34 -21.66
C MET A 45 21.76 -2.27 -20.81
N ILE A 46 21.60 -2.34 -19.49
CA ILE A 46 22.29 -1.45 -18.55
C ILE A 46 23.15 -2.33 -17.64
N ASN A 47 24.47 -2.08 -17.63
CA ASN A 47 25.43 -2.80 -16.77
C ASN A 47 25.36 -4.34 -16.86
N GLY A 48 25.02 -4.90 -18.04
CA GLY A 48 24.92 -6.34 -18.26
C GLY A 48 23.60 -6.98 -17.80
N GLY A 49 22.64 -6.19 -17.32
CA GLY A 49 21.28 -6.63 -16.99
C GLY A 49 20.21 -5.93 -17.83
N THR A 50 18.96 -6.40 -17.70
CA THR A 50 17.83 -5.82 -18.42
C THR A 50 17.39 -4.52 -17.76
N TYR A 51 17.00 -3.50 -18.53
CA TYR A 51 16.42 -2.25 -17.98
C TYR A 51 15.29 -2.49 -16.95
N LEU A 52 14.49 -3.55 -17.16
CA LEU A 52 13.46 -4.01 -16.23
C LEU A 52 14.00 -4.33 -14.84
N GLU A 53 15.18 -4.95 -14.72
CA GLU A 53 15.79 -5.32 -13.43
C GLU A 53 16.22 -4.09 -12.64
N PHE A 54 16.67 -3.03 -13.34
CA PHE A 54 17.03 -1.77 -12.72
C PHE A 54 15.81 -0.99 -12.20
N VAL A 55 14.71 -0.97 -12.96
CA VAL A 55 13.53 -0.14 -12.64
C VAL A 55 12.58 -0.84 -11.64
N MET A 56 12.55 -2.17 -11.62
CA MET A 56 11.63 -2.97 -10.79
C MET A 56 11.62 -2.60 -9.30
N PRO A 57 12.76 -2.49 -8.60
CA PRO A 57 12.79 -2.10 -7.19
C PRO A 57 12.17 -0.73 -6.92
N GLY A 58 12.33 0.22 -7.86
CA GLY A 58 11.73 1.55 -7.77
C GLY A 58 10.21 1.50 -7.89
N ILE A 59 9.69 0.73 -8.85
CA ILE A 59 8.23 0.54 -9.01
C ILE A 59 7.65 -0.19 -7.80
N LEU A 60 8.36 -1.18 -7.26
CA LEU A 60 7.97 -1.88 -6.03
C LEU A 60 7.82 -0.92 -4.86
N ALA A 61 8.81 -0.05 -4.63
CA ALA A 61 8.78 0.94 -3.57
C ALA A 61 7.63 1.94 -3.77
N LEU A 62 7.46 2.46 -4.99
CA LEU A 62 6.40 3.40 -5.33
C LEU A 62 5.00 2.79 -5.13
N SER A 63 4.83 1.52 -5.52
CA SER A 63 3.58 0.78 -5.35
C SER A 63 3.27 0.56 -3.87
N ALA A 64 4.24 0.09 -3.08
CA ALA A 64 4.09 -0.11 -1.65
C ALA A 64 3.72 1.20 -0.92
N MET A 65 4.38 2.30 -1.30
CA MET A 65 4.12 3.64 -0.78
C MET A 65 2.67 4.08 -1.04
N ASN A 66 2.25 4.07 -2.31
CA ASN A 66 0.91 4.52 -2.71
C ASN A 66 -0.20 3.67 -2.10
N ASN A 67 -0.03 2.35 -2.08
CA ASN A 67 -1.03 1.42 -1.54
C ASN A 67 -1.12 1.43 -0.02
N SER A 68 -0.07 1.89 0.67
CA SER A 68 -0.09 2.11 2.12
C SER A 68 -0.73 3.45 2.50
N PHE A 69 -0.39 4.52 1.77
CA PHE A 69 -0.84 5.88 2.09
C PHE A 69 -2.27 6.16 1.62
N GLY A 70 -2.55 6.02 0.33
CA GLY A 70 -3.79 6.48 -0.30
C GLY A 70 -5.04 5.83 0.31
N PRO A 71 -5.16 4.51 0.28
CA PRO A 71 -6.32 3.81 0.84
C PRO A 71 -6.55 4.03 2.33
N VAL A 72 -5.48 4.26 3.12
CA VAL A 72 -5.59 4.57 4.55
C VAL A 72 -6.11 5.98 4.75
N SER A 73 -5.52 6.96 4.05
CA SER A 73 -5.93 8.36 4.11
C SER A 73 -7.39 8.52 3.68
N THR A 74 -7.76 8.01 2.50
CA THR A 74 -9.13 8.08 1.99
C THR A 74 -10.13 7.36 2.88
N SER A 75 -9.80 6.16 3.39
CA SER A 75 -10.68 5.42 4.30
C SER A 75 -10.96 6.19 5.59
N LEU A 76 -9.93 6.82 6.16
CA LEU A 76 -10.08 7.66 7.35
C LEU A 76 -10.86 8.93 7.05
N ASN A 77 -10.58 9.59 5.93
CA ASN A 77 -11.25 10.82 5.55
C ASN A 77 -12.75 10.58 5.33
N ILE A 78 -13.12 9.51 4.63
CA ILE A 78 -14.53 9.09 4.46
C ILE A 78 -15.18 8.77 5.81
N SER A 79 -14.46 8.07 6.71
CA SER A 79 -14.98 7.76 8.06
C SER A 79 -15.21 9.01 8.92
N LYS A 80 -14.45 10.09 8.65
CA LYS A 80 -14.50 11.38 9.35
C LYS A 80 -15.63 12.24 8.80
N LEU A 81 -15.60 12.53 7.51
CA LEU A 81 -16.43 13.54 6.86
C LEU A 81 -17.79 13.00 6.41
N TYR A 82 -17.87 11.73 5.99
CA TYR A 82 -19.07 11.20 5.33
C TYR A 82 -19.89 10.29 6.24
N THR A 83 -19.26 9.26 6.80
CA THR A 83 -19.99 8.25 7.59
C THR A 83 -20.11 8.65 9.06
N LYS A 84 -19.41 9.70 9.51
CA LYS A 84 -19.32 10.15 10.91
C LYS A 84 -18.99 9.04 11.92
N THR A 85 -18.48 7.90 11.43
CA THR A 85 -18.17 6.74 12.26
C THR A 85 -17.00 7.03 13.20
N LEU A 86 -16.14 7.99 12.84
CA LEU A 86 -15.11 8.48 13.75
C LEU A 86 -15.70 9.23 14.96
N GLU A 87 -16.80 9.97 14.81
CA GLU A 87 -17.47 10.63 15.95
C GLU A 87 -18.08 9.59 16.89
N GLU A 88 -18.74 8.56 16.34
CA GLU A 88 -19.26 7.43 17.15
C GLU A 88 -18.14 6.68 17.88
N VAL A 89 -17.00 6.44 17.22
CA VAL A 89 -15.85 5.78 17.84
C VAL A 89 -15.21 6.66 18.92
N LEU A 90 -15.21 7.98 18.77
CA LEU A 90 -14.69 8.91 19.78
C LEU A 90 -15.60 9.04 21.01
N VAL A 91 -16.92 8.83 20.85
CA VAL A 91 -17.88 8.78 21.97
C VAL A 91 -17.83 7.43 22.69
N SER A 92 -17.44 6.36 22.00
CA SER A 92 -17.18 5.07 22.62
C SER A 92 -15.90 5.10 23.48
N PRO A 93 -15.77 4.24 24.51
CA PRO A 93 -14.58 4.19 25.38
C PRO A 93 -13.37 3.52 24.69
N VAL A 94 -13.03 3.97 23.48
CA VAL A 94 -11.94 3.47 22.66
C VAL A 94 -10.86 4.54 22.56
N SER A 95 -9.63 4.19 22.94
CA SER A 95 -8.49 5.12 22.88
C SER A 95 -8.22 5.55 21.42
N PRO A 96 -8.06 6.86 21.14
CA PRO A 96 -7.73 7.37 19.81
C PRO A 96 -6.46 6.74 19.21
N TRP A 97 -5.48 6.43 20.06
CA TRP A 97 -4.25 5.73 19.66
C TRP A 97 -4.52 4.34 19.10
N SER A 98 -5.54 3.62 19.61
CA SER A 98 -5.89 2.29 19.10
C SER A 98 -6.46 2.36 17.68
N VAL A 99 -7.16 3.44 17.33
CA VAL A 99 -7.66 3.70 15.97
C VAL A 99 -6.52 4.00 15.02
N ALA A 100 -5.63 4.90 15.42
CA ALA A 100 -4.45 5.26 14.63
C ALA A 100 -3.59 4.04 14.32
N PHE A 101 -3.30 3.22 15.35
CA PHE A 101 -2.47 2.03 15.19
C PHE A 101 -3.13 0.96 14.32
N GLY A 102 -4.43 0.69 14.51
CA GLY A 102 -5.17 -0.27 13.68
C GLY A 102 -5.24 0.12 12.20
N LYS A 103 -5.38 1.42 11.92
CA LYS A 103 -5.37 1.96 10.55
C LYS A 103 -3.97 1.93 9.93
N ALA A 104 -2.92 2.30 10.68
CA ALA A 104 -1.54 2.18 10.20
C ALA A 104 -1.18 0.72 9.86
N LEU A 105 -1.59 -0.24 10.70
CA LEU A 105 -1.37 -1.67 10.46
C LEU A 105 -2.12 -2.17 9.21
N THR A 106 -3.32 -1.63 8.96
CA THR A 106 -4.06 -1.90 7.71
C THR A 106 -3.28 -1.40 6.49
N GLY A 107 -2.65 -0.22 6.59
CA GLY A 107 -1.76 0.33 5.56
C GLY A 107 -0.58 -0.58 5.26
N LEU A 108 0.11 -1.07 6.31
CA LEU A 108 1.20 -2.02 6.19
C LEU A 108 0.77 -3.26 5.39
N VAL A 109 -0.35 -3.88 5.75
CA VAL A 109 -0.84 -5.08 5.06
C VAL A 109 -1.12 -4.79 3.58
N ARG A 110 -1.78 -3.65 3.28
CA ARG A 110 -2.11 -3.29 1.89
C ARG A 110 -0.85 -3.03 1.06
N GLY A 111 0.11 -2.30 1.60
CA GLY A 111 1.39 -2.03 0.93
C GLY A 111 2.19 -3.30 0.67
N VAL A 112 2.38 -4.13 1.70
CA VAL A 112 3.09 -5.41 1.56
C VAL A 112 2.39 -6.31 0.55
N PHE A 113 1.07 -6.42 0.60
CA PHE A 113 0.31 -7.23 -0.34
C PHE A 113 0.47 -6.74 -1.79
N SER A 114 0.41 -5.43 -2.02
CA SER A 114 0.63 -4.87 -3.37
C SER A 114 2.03 -5.15 -3.88
N ALA A 115 3.05 -5.05 -3.02
CA ALA A 115 4.43 -5.33 -3.39
C ALA A 115 4.66 -6.81 -3.68
N LEU A 116 4.07 -7.72 -2.89
CA LEU A 116 4.10 -9.16 -3.15
C LEU A 116 3.44 -9.52 -4.48
N THR A 117 2.28 -8.91 -4.78
CA THR A 117 1.60 -9.11 -6.06
C THR A 117 2.46 -8.62 -7.22
N LEU A 118 3.16 -7.50 -7.05
CA LEU A 118 4.06 -6.98 -8.08
C LEU A 118 5.32 -7.84 -8.26
N LEU A 119 5.89 -8.36 -7.16
CA LEU A 119 6.99 -9.32 -7.22
C LEU A 119 6.60 -10.57 -8.01
N PHE A 120 5.37 -11.07 -7.81
CA PHE A 120 4.84 -12.18 -8.58
C PHE A 120 4.79 -11.87 -10.08
N VAL A 121 4.33 -10.67 -10.45
CA VAL A 121 4.34 -10.21 -11.85
C VAL A 121 5.77 -10.12 -12.41
N GLY A 122 6.72 -9.60 -11.63
CA GLY A 122 8.12 -9.51 -12.02
C GLY A 122 8.77 -10.87 -12.24
N TRP A 123 8.44 -11.83 -11.39
CA TRP A 123 8.90 -13.21 -11.52
C TRP A 123 8.37 -13.86 -12.81
N VAL A 124 7.09 -13.66 -13.15
CA VAL A 124 6.50 -14.12 -14.42
C VAL A 124 7.17 -13.45 -15.63
N SER A 125 7.60 -12.20 -15.48
CA SER A 125 8.32 -11.45 -16.52
C SER A 125 9.80 -11.84 -16.67
N GLY A 126 10.32 -12.77 -15.85
CA GLY A 126 11.71 -13.23 -15.91
C GLY A 126 12.73 -12.29 -15.28
N VAL A 127 12.32 -11.37 -14.41
CA VAL A 127 13.23 -10.42 -13.73
C VAL A 127 13.89 -11.11 -12.53
N HIS A 128 15.22 -11.12 -12.48
CA HIS A 128 15.96 -11.71 -11.36
C HIS A 128 16.27 -10.65 -10.28
N LEU A 129 15.42 -10.59 -9.25
CA LEU A 129 15.66 -9.75 -8.07
C LEU A 129 16.31 -10.56 -6.94
N GLN A 130 17.36 -10.02 -6.33
CA GLN A 130 17.92 -10.57 -5.10
C GLN A 130 17.02 -10.21 -3.90
N LEU A 131 16.16 -11.14 -3.52
CA LEU A 131 15.27 -11.01 -2.38
C LEU A 131 16.03 -11.32 -1.08
N SER A 132 16.60 -10.30 -0.45
CA SER A 132 17.21 -10.41 0.88
C SER A 132 16.16 -10.25 2.00
N SER A 133 16.42 -10.80 3.19
CA SER A 133 15.58 -10.55 4.37
C SER A 133 15.50 -9.05 4.71
N THR A 134 16.55 -8.28 4.40
CA THR A 134 16.56 -6.82 4.60
C THR A 134 15.59 -6.10 3.69
N PHE A 135 15.35 -6.62 2.47
CA PHE A 135 14.39 -6.05 1.53
C PHE A 135 12.97 -6.09 2.09
N PHE A 136 12.54 -7.24 2.64
CA PHE A 136 11.23 -7.36 3.26
C PHE A 136 11.07 -6.49 4.51
N ALA A 137 12.13 -6.35 5.30
CA ALA A 137 12.13 -5.47 6.47
C ALA A 137 11.96 -4.00 6.08
N VAL A 138 12.73 -3.53 5.08
CA VAL A 138 12.61 -2.16 4.56
C VAL A 138 11.23 -1.94 3.95
N LEU A 139 10.73 -2.88 3.17
CA LEU A 139 9.39 -2.81 2.56
C LEU A 139 8.30 -2.66 3.63
N ALA A 140 8.34 -3.48 4.68
CA ALA A 140 7.39 -3.41 5.78
C ALA A 140 7.50 -2.08 6.55
N LEU A 141 8.73 -1.59 6.76
CA LEU A 141 8.97 -0.31 7.42
C LEU A 141 8.45 0.87 6.60
N THR A 142 8.71 0.88 5.29
CA THR A 142 8.19 1.89 4.36
C THR A 142 6.67 1.86 4.36
N ALA A 143 6.05 0.67 4.25
CA ALA A 143 4.60 0.54 4.26
C ALA A 143 3.99 1.02 5.59
N PHE A 144 4.63 0.74 6.72
CA PHE A 144 4.20 1.24 8.03
C PHE A 144 4.31 2.76 8.14
N CYS A 145 5.45 3.32 7.72
CA CYS A 145 5.72 4.75 7.79
C CYS A 145 4.75 5.55 6.91
N PHE A 146 4.51 5.10 5.67
CA PHE A 146 3.54 5.74 4.80
C PHE A 146 2.10 5.50 5.24
N GLY A 147 1.80 4.34 5.83
CA GLY A 147 0.51 4.09 6.46
C GLY A 147 0.23 5.05 7.61
N SER A 148 1.21 5.29 8.50
CA SER A 148 1.07 6.23 9.61
C SER A 148 0.98 7.69 9.14
N MET A 149 1.75 8.07 8.11
CA MET A 149 1.61 9.37 7.45
C MET A 149 0.22 9.55 6.84
N GLY A 150 -0.36 8.50 6.25
CA GLY A 150 -1.74 8.53 5.74
C GLY A 150 -2.77 8.78 6.85
N VAL A 151 -2.55 8.22 8.04
CA VAL A 151 -3.38 8.53 9.22
C VAL A 151 -3.22 9.99 9.63
N ALA A 152 -1.98 10.49 9.72
CA ALA A 152 -1.72 11.88 10.10
C ALA A 152 -2.34 12.88 9.11
N ALA A 153 -2.18 12.62 7.81
CA ALA A 153 -2.76 13.44 6.74
C ALA A 153 -4.29 13.48 6.83
N ALA A 154 -4.95 12.34 7.05
CA ALA A 154 -6.40 12.30 7.20
C ALA A 154 -6.92 13.01 8.47
N MET A 155 -6.12 13.06 9.53
CA MET A 155 -6.48 13.80 10.74
C MET A 155 -6.39 15.31 10.53
N LEU A 156 -5.34 15.77 9.84
CA LEU A 156 -5.12 17.17 9.49
C LEU A 156 -6.06 17.68 8.39
N ALA A 157 -6.54 16.81 7.51
CA ALA A 157 -7.47 17.19 6.45
C ALA A 157 -8.83 17.64 7.04
N HIS A 158 -9.20 18.89 6.71
CA HIS A 158 -10.50 19.48 7.08
C HIS A 158 -11.52 19.42 5.93
N THR A 159 -11.06 19.17 4.71
CA THR A 159 -11.87 19.14 3.48
C THR A 159 -11.53 17.89 2.66
N HIS A 160 -12.46 17.44 1.81
CA HIS A 160 -12.29 16.26 0.95
C HIS A 160 -11.46 16.52 -0.32
N GLU A 161 -10.91 17.73 -0.48
CA GLU A 161 -10.14 18.21 -1.63
C GLU A 161 -8.66 18.38 -1.29
#